data_AF-X1SZX0-F1
#
_entry.id   AF-X1SZX0-F1
#
_cell.length_a   1.000
_cell.length_b   1.000
_cell.length_c   1.000
_cell.angle_alpha   90.00
_cell.angle_beta   90.00
_cell.angle_gamma   90.00
#
_symmetry.space_group_name_H-M   'P 1'
#
loop_
_entity.id
_entity.type
_entity.pdbx_description
1 polymer ?
#
loop_
_entity_poly.entity_id
_entity_poly.type
_entity_poly.pdbx_seq_one_letter_code
_entity_poly.pdbx_strand_id
1 'polypeptide(L)' 'MNGNLTKVAWRCKQCGEITYHPSAKKDDPNLEIRITTYCLKCMREGYE' A
#
# COMPACT_ATOMS: atom_id res chain seq x y z
N MET A 1 13.54 -10.00 12.90
CA MET A 1 13.32 -8.94 11.89
C MET A 1 12.17 -8.05 12.37
N ASN A 2 12.45 -7.00 13.15
CA ASN A 2 11.45 -5.99 13.52
C ASN A 2 11.45 -4.90 12.45
N GLY A 3 10.92 -5.22 11.27
CA GLY A 3 10.66 -4.23 10.24
C GLY A 3 9.55 -3.33 10.74
N ASN A 4 9.84 -2.05 10.94
CA ASN A 4 8.88 -1.07 11.42
C ASN A 4 7.84 -0.83 10.30
N LEU A 5 6.82 -1.69 10.22
CA LEU A 5 5.73 -1.64 9.23
C LEU A 5 4.92 -0.33 9.32
N THR A 6 5.23 0.53 10.29
CA THR A 6 4.60 1.82 10.52
C THR A 6 4.91 2.86 9.44
N LYS A 7 5.86 2.62 8.52
CA LYS A 7 6.19 3.57 7.43
C LYS A 7 5.98 2.98 6.04
N VAL A 8 4.97 2.13 5.87
CA VAL A 8 4.72 1.45 4.59
C VAL A 8 3.37 1.86 4.01
N ALA A 9 3.35 2.09 2.70
CA ALA A 9 2.14 2.16 1.89
C ALA A 9 2.23 1.17 0.72
N TRP A 10 1.10 0.76 0.19
CA TRP A 10 1.01 -0.16 -0.93
C TRP A 10 0.30 0.50 -2.10
N ARG A 11 0.94 0.52 -3.26
CA ARG A 11 0.34 0.96 -4.52
C ARG A 11 -0.15 -0.26 -5.30
N CYS A 12 -1.43 -0.27 -5.65
CA CYS A 12 -2.00 -1.25 -6.56
C CYS A 12 -1.39 -1.12 -7.95
N LYS A 13 -0.85 -2.21 -8.51
CA LYS A 13 -0.36 -2.22 -9.90
C LYS A 13 -1.50 -2.09 -10.90
N GLN A 14 -2.69 -2.58 -10.55
CA GLN A 14 -3.83 -2.64 -11.46
C GLN A 14 -4.58 -1.31 -11.62
N CYS A 15 -5.03 -0.71 -10.50
CA CYS A 15 -5.79 0.54 -10.52
C CYS A 15 -4.99 1.76 -10.07
N GLY A 16 -3.75 1.59 -9.60
CA GLY A 16 -2.90 2.68 -9.11
C GLY A 16 -3.23 3.18 -7.70
N GLU A 17 -4.28 2.68 -7.05
CA GLU A 17 -4.71 3.10 -5.71
C GLU A 17 -3.62 2.87 -4.66
N ILE A 18 -3.40 3.87 -3.79
CA ILE A 18 -2.41 3.78 -2.70
C ILE A 18 -3.15 3.58 -1.38
N THR A 19 -2.88 2.46 -0.72
CA THR A 19 -3.36 2.15 0.62
C THR A 19 -2.23 2.35 1.62
N TYR A 20 -2.45 3.14 2.66
CA TYR A 20 -1.46 3.42 3.70
C TYR A 20 -1.65 2.46 4.87
N HIS A 21 -0.56 1.99 5.49
CA HIS A 21 -0.67 1.34 6.79
C HIS A 21 -1.30 2.32 7.80
N PRO A 22 -2.17 1.89 8.73
CA PRO A 22 -2.85 2.79 9.67
C PRO A 22 -1.90 3.63 10.53
N SER A 23 -0.66 3.16 10.74
CA SER A 23 0.37 3.91 11.47
C SER A 23 1.29 4.75 10.58
N ALA A 24 1.09 4.73 9.26
CA ALA A 24 1.88 5.50 8.31
C ALA A 24 1.47 6.98 8.32
N LYS A 25 2.48 7.83 8.51
CA LYS A 25 2.33 9.27 8.31
C LYS A 25 2.52 9.57 6.82
N LYS A 26 1.50 10.14 6.18
CA LYS A 26 1.52 10.45 4.74
C LYS A 26 2.65 11.40 4.35
N ASP A 27 3.03 12.28 5.27
CA ASP A 27 4.09 13.28 5.09
C ASP A 27 5.47 12.81 5.55
N ASP A 28 5.63 11.54 5.97
CA ASP A 28 6.96 11.04 6.34
C ASP A 28 7.81 10.89 5.06
N PRO A 29 8.95 11.57 4.95
CA PRO A 29 9.82 11.46 3.78
C PRO A 29 10.46 10.07 3.63
N ASN A 30 10.41 9.24 4.68
CA ASN A 30 10.87 7.85 4.65
C ASN A 30 9.71 6.86 4.41
N LEU A 31 8.55 7.34 3.96
CA LEU A 31 7.43 6.46 3.62
C LEU A 31 7.82 5.59 2.44
N GLU A 32 7.83 4.29 2.65
CA GLU A 32 8.13 3.31 1.62
C GLU A 32 6.83 2.92 0.90
N ILE A 33 6.73 3.25 -0.39
CA ILE A 33 5.60 2.84 -1.23
C ILE A 33 5.99 1.55 -1.98
N ARG A 34 5.43 0.43 -1.54
CA ARG A 34 5.61 -0.87 -2.20
C ARG A 34 4.56 -1.08 -3.27
N ILE A 35 4.95 -1.60 -4.43
CA ILE A 35 3.98 -1.97 -5.46
C ILE A 35 3.47 -3.38 -5.17
N THR A 36 2.15 -3.53 -5.07
CA THR A 36 1.47 -4.83 -4.93
C THR A 36 0.66 -5.14 -6.19
N THR A 37 0.47 -6.42 -6.49
CA THR A 37 -0.24 -6.86 -7.70
C THR A 37 -1.70 -6.39 -7.70
N TYR A 38 -2.42 -6.61 -6.59
CA TYR A 38 -3.83 -6.23 -6.45
C TYR A 38 -4.05 -5.53 -5.10
N CYS A 39 -4.87 -4.47 -5.07
CA CYS A 39 -5.42 -3.94 -3.82
C CYS A 39 -6.71 -4.67 -3.45
N LEU A 40 -7.16 -4.50 -2.20
CA LEU A 40 -8.39 -5.10 -1.70
C LEU A 40 -9.62 -4.71 -2.52
N LYS A 41 -9.63 -3.51 -3.10
CA LYS A 41 -10.67 -3.07 -4.02
C LYS A 41 -10.69 -3.91 -5.29
N CYS A 42 -9.57 -4.01 -6.00
CA CYS A 42 -9.46 -4.85 -7.21
C CYS A 42 -9.73 -6.33 -6.92
N MET A 43 -9.30 -6.83 -5.75
CA MET A 43 -9.60 -8.21 -5.32
C MET A 43 -11.10 -8.43 -5.09
N ARG A 44 -11.84 -7.43 -4.58
CA ARG A 44 -13.30 -7.52 -4.40
C ARG A 44 -14.08 -7.32 -5.69
N GLU A 45 -13.61 -6.43 -6.57
CA GLU A 45 -14.24 -6.17 -7.85
C GLU A 45 -14.03 -7.31 -8.84
N GLY A 46 -13.17 -8.28 -8.53
CA GLY A 46 -12.90 -9.42 -9.41
C GLY A 46 -12.35 -8.96 -10.76
N TYR A 47 -11.47 -7.95 -10.76
CA TYR A 47 -10.80 -7.54 -11.99
C TYR A 47 -9.96 -8.71 -12.49
N GLU A 48 -10.47 -9.35 -13.54
CA GLU A 48 -9.88 -10.44 -14.33
C GLU A 48 -8.90 -9.92 -15.40
#